data_AF-C2EI02-F1
#
_entry.id   AF-C2EI02-F1
#
_cell.length_a   1.000
_cell.length_b   1.000
_cell.length_c   1.000
_cell.angle_alpha   90.00
_cell.angle_beta   90.00
_cell.angle_gamma   90.00
#
_symmetry.space_group_name_H-M   'P 1'
#
loop_
_entity.id
_entity.type
_entity.pdbx_description
1 polymer ?
#
loop_
_entity_poly.entity_id
_entity_poly.type
_entity_poly.pdbx_seq_one_letter_code
_entity_poly.pdbx_strand_id
1 'polypeptide(L)'
;MLNLVFYSDSTLKAQPYTTPDVIASNTGNSLKAVNQLIRYKKEHLERFGILTFEMAKLNGRGRPRKIYHLNEQQATLLITFLDNTPQVELFKVALVKQFYEMRDELTKRNINRAIEKPVKKTLMDSVKNWKHASKYAYSNINKLLIKVATGMNIQELKKQRGDAKTALDLLTSQEQEKYKELENKVIAFINADFDYSLIKALLTGGKIQVVQAI
;
A
#
# COMPACT_ATOMS: atom_id res chain seq x y z
N MET A 1 -11.07 -10.00 7.87
CA MET A 1 -10.28 -9.38 8.96
C MET A 1 -10.85 -7.99 9.22
N LEU A 2 -10.98 -7.60 10.48
CA LEU A 2 -11.32 -6.22 10.84
C LEU A 2 -10.11 -5.33 10.52
N ASN A 3 -10.32 -4.19 9.86
CA ASN A 3 -9.27 -3.21 9.63
C ASN A 3 -9.13 -2.36 10.90
N LEU A 4 -8.16 -2.69 11.78
CA LEU A 4 -7.91 -1.93 13.01
C LEU A 4 -6.89 -0.80 12.81
N VAL A 5 -6.04 -0.93 11.81
CA VAL A 5 -4.97 0.03 11.49
C VAL A 5 -5.05 0.40 10.01
N PHE A 6 -4.75 1.66 9.71
CA PHE A 6 -4.83 2.27 8.39
C PHE A 6 -3.54 3.01 8.06
N TYR A 7 -3.28 3.27 6.78
CA TYR A 7 -2.19 4.12 6.36
C TYR A 7 -2.65 5.57 6.23
N SER A 8 -1.83 6.52 6.69
CA SER A 8 -2.10 7.97 6.58
C SER A 8 -2.31 8.45 5.13
N ASP A 9 -1.66 7.78 4.19
CA ASP A 9 -1.71 8.06 2.77
C ASP A 9 -1.30 6.82 1.96
N SER A 10 -1.32 6.95 0.63
CA SER A 10 -0.98 5.89 -0.32
C SER A 10 0.54 5.76 -0.58
N THR A 11 1.37 6.61 0.03
CA THR A 11 2.79 6.74 -0.31
C THR A 11 3.68 5.80 0.51
N LEU A 12 4.96 5.72 0.13
CA LEU A 12 5.98 4.98 0.87
C LEU A 12 6.36 5.62 2.22
N LYS A 13 5.95 6.87 2.44
CA LYS A 13 6.15 7.61 3.70
C LYS A 13 4.95 7.49 4.64
N ALA A 14 3.88 6.81 4.20
CA ALA A 14 2.69 6.61 5.00
C ALA A 14 3.04 6.06 6.37
N GLN A 15 2.25 6.44 7.37
CA GLN A 15 2.39 5.95 8.73
C GLN A 15 1.15 5.16 9.12
N PRO A 16 1.30 3.99 9.77
CA PRO A 16 0.16 3.26 10.30
C PRO A 16 -0.45 4.02 11.47
N TYR A 17 -1.78 4.10 11.50
CA TYR A 17 -2.53 4.73 12.57
C TYR A 17 -3.86 3.99 12.83
N THR A 18 -4.42 4.17 14.02
CA THR A 18 -5.79 3.74 14.35
C THR A 18 -6.64 4.94 14.78
N THR A 19 -7.94 4.74 14.85
CA THR A 19 -8.91 5.78 15.21
C THR A 19 -9.67 5.47 16.50
N PRO A 20 -10.19 6.49 17.20
CA PRO A 20 -11.06 6.29 18.35
C PRO A 20 -12.29 5.42 18.05
N ASP A 21 -12.82 5.47 16.82
CA ASP A 21 -13.96 4.65 16.38
C ASP A 21 -13.62 3.16 16.34
N VAL A 22 -12.42 2.80 15.85
CA VAL A 22 -11.94 1.41 15.92
C VAL A 22 -11.81 0.96 17.36
N ILE A 23 -11.15 1.76 18.21
CA ILE A 23 -10.94 1.41 19.62
C ILE A 23 -12.29 1.21 20.32
N ALA A 24 -13.22 2.14 20.17
CA ALA A 24 -14.55 2.07 20.77
C ALA A 24 -15.31 0.80 20.34
N SER A 25 -15.36 0.54 19.03
CA SER A 25 -16.09 -0.60 18.46
C SER A 25 -15.53 -1.95 18.88
N ASN A 26 -14.23 -2.03 19.17
CA ASN A 26 -13.57 -3.29 19.53
C ASN A 26 -13.40 -3.49 21.05
N THR A 27 -13.62 -2.47 21.88
CA THR A 27 -13.40 -2.56 23.34
C THR A 27 -14.67 -2.46 24.19
N GLY A 28 -15.83 -2.22 23.57
CA GLY A 28 -17.09 -2.00 24.29
C GLY A 28 -17.18 -0.63 24.96
N ASN A 29 -16.17 0.23 24.78
CA ASN A 29 -16.18 1.60 25.27
C ASN A 29 -16.97 2.51 24.33
N SER A 30 -17.66 3.50 24.89
CA SER A 30 -18.27 4.53 24.06
C SER A 30 -17.20 5.40 23.37
N LEU A 31 -17.44 5.81 22.13
CA LEU A 31 -16.59 6.76 21.42
C LEU A 31 -16.35 8.06 22.20
N LYS A 32 -17.35 8.50 22.97
CA LYS A 32 -17.23 9.68 23.84
C LYS A 32 -16.19 9.47 24.94
N ALA A 33 -16.19 8.29 25.59
CA ALA A 33 -15.24 7.94 26.63
C ALA A 33 -13.81 7.86 26.08
N VAL A 34 -13.61 7.18 24.93
CA VAL A 34 -12.29 7.10 24.27
C VAL A 34 -11.76 8.50 23.93
N ASN A 35 -12.59 9.36 23.33
CA ASN A 35 -12.18 10.74 23.02
C ASN A 35 -11.89 11.59 24.26
N GLN A 36 -12.61 11.36 25.36
CA GLN A 36 -12.33 12.04 26.63
C GLN A 36 -10.99 11.59 27.21
N LEU A 37 -10.71 10.29 27.16
CA LEU A 37 -9.44 9.72 27.58
C LEU A 37 -8.27 10.29 26.76
N ILE A 38 -8.41 10.41 25.43
CA ILE A 38 -7.41 11.04 24.55
C ILE A 38 -7.14 12.49 24.98
N ARG A 39 -8.18 13.28 25.22
CA ARG A 39 -8.02 14.67 25.68
C ARG A 39 -7.34 14.75 27.05
N TYR A 40 -7.71 13.85 27.96
CA TYR A 40 -7.16 13.80 29.31
C TYR A 40 -5.69 13.37 29.31
N LYS A 41 -5.31 12.43 28.45
CA LYS A 41 -3.93 11.91 28.33
C LYS A 41 -3.12 12.58 27.22
N LYS A 42 -3.60 13.71 26.69
CA LYS A 42 -3.00 14.40 25.53
C LYS A 42 -1.49 14.61 25.68
N GLU A 43 -1.05 15.18 26.80
CA GLU A 43 0.37 15.48 27.04
C GLU A 43 1.25 14.22 27.04
N HIS A 44 0.73 13.08 27.50
CA HIS A 44 1.46 11.82 27.47
C HIS A 44 1.51 11.22 26.06
N LEU A 45 0.42 11.32 25.30
CA LEU A 45 0.37 10.87 23.91
C LEU A 45 1.28 11.71 23.02
N GLU A 46 1.36 13.02 23.27
CA GLU A 46 2.20 13.94 22.50
C GLU A 46 3.71 13.70 22.68
N ARG A 47 4.12 12.93 23.70
CA ARG A 47 5.52 12.44 23.84
C ARG A 47 5.93 11.52 22.68
N PHE A 48 4.97 10.90 22.02
CA PHE A 48 5.18 10.01 20.88
C PHE A 48 4.85 10.69 19.54
N GLY A 49 4.87 12.02 19.51
CA GLY A 49 4.61 12.83 18.32
C GLY A 49 3.28 13.58 18.36
N ILE A 50 3.07 14.44 17.37
CA ILE A 50 1.90 15.34 17.33
C ILE A 50 0.61 14.53 17.20
N LEU A 51 -0.38 14.85 18.02
CA LEU A 51 -1.72 14.25 17.95
C LEU A 51 -2.51 14.87 16.79
N THR A 52 -2.45 14.22 15.62
CA THR A 52 -3.15 14.67 14.42
C THR A 52 -4.62 14.26 14.46
N PHE A 53 -5.46 15.03 13.77
CA PHE A 53 -6.89 14.77 13.65
C PHE A 53 -7.44 15.35 12.36
N GLU A 54 -8.55 14.79 11.91
CA GLU A 54 -9.39 15.37 10.86
C GLU A 54 -10.73 15.86 11.41
N MET A 55 -11.33 16.84 10.72
CA MET A 55 -12.66 17.35 11.04
C MET A 55 -13.68 16.72 10.09
N ALA A 56 -14.43 15.74 10.59
CA ALA A 56 -15.49 15.10 9.83
C ALA A 56 -16.75 15.98 9.82
N LYS A 57 -17.24 16.29 8.61
CA LYS A 57 -18.55 16.93 8.42
C LYS A 57 -19.64 15.93 8.77
N LEU A 58 -20.67 16.40 9.48
CA LEU A 58 -21.87 15.61 9.73
C LEU A 58 -22.79 15.70 8.51
N ASN A 59 -23.43 14.58 8.17
CA ASN A 59 -24.53 14.54 7.19
C ASN A 59 -25.80 15.13 7.85
N GLY A 60 -25.81 16.42 8.15
CA GLY A 60 -26.92 17.10 8.82
C GLY A 60 -26.52 18.33 9.65
N ARG A 61 -27.41 18.76 10.55
CA ARG A 61 -27.15 19.86 11.51
C ARG A 61 -26.32 19.36 12.69
N GLY A 62 -25.18 19.99 12.98
CA GLY A 62 -24.35 19.70 14.14
C GLY A 62 -22.91 20.24 14.02
N ARG A 63 -22.16 20.22 15.12
CA ARG A 63 -20.74 20.61 15.13
C ARG A 63 -19.90 19.49 14.48
N PRO A 64 -18.99 19.81 13.54
CA PRO A 64 -18.07 18.83 12.97
C PRO A 64 -17.32 18.05 14.05
N ARG A 65 -17.11 16.75 13.84
CA ARG A 65 -16.47 15.86 14.81
C ARG A 65 -14.97 15.75 14.55
N LYS A 66 -14.17 15.70 15.61
CA LYS A 66 -12.74 15.39 15.53
C LYS A 66 -12.53 13.88 15.47
N ILE A 67 -11.83 13.40 14.47
CA ILE A 67 -11.36 12.01 14.37
C ILE A 67 -9.85 12.05 14.57
N TYR A 68 -9.37 11.55 15.70
CA TYR A 68 -7.94 11.47 15.98
C TYR A 68 -7.27 10.36 15.19
N HIS A 69 -6.04 10.59 14.74
CA HIS A 69 -5.19 9.57 14.14
C HIS A 69 -4.07 9.23 15.12
N LEU A 70 -4.21 8.10 15.79
CA LEU A 70 -3.26 7.62 16.79
C LEU A 70 -2.21 6.75 16.11
N ASN A 71 -0.95 7.17 16.16
CA ASN A 71 0.15 6.30 15.71
C ASN A 71 0.29 5.07 16.64
N GLU A 72 1.17 4.13 16.27
CA GLU A 72 1.40 2.89 17.03
C GLU A 72 1.65 3.15 18.53
N GLN A 73 2.58 4.04 18.87
CA GLN A 73 2.97 4.33 20.25
C GLN A 73 1.87 5.04 21.04
N GLN A 74 1.15 5.96 20.39
CA GLN A 74 0.01 6.65 21.00
C GLN A 74 -1.14 5.68 21.27
N ALA A 75 -1.47 4.80 20.32
CA ALA A 75 -2.55 3.83 20.46
C ALA A 75 -2.22 2.78 21.53
N THR A 76 -1.00 2.24 21.51
CA THR A 76 -0.54 1.27 22.52
C THR A 76 -0.55 1.89 23.91
N LEU A 77 -0.05 3.12 24.09
CA LEU A 77 -0.16 3.83 25.37
C LEU A 77 -1.62 4.05 25.77
N LEU A 78 -2.47 4.56 24.87
CA LEU A 78 -3.87 4.86 25.19
C LEU A 78 -4.62 3.63 25.74
N ILE A 79 -4.36 2.47 25.14
CA ILE A 79 -5.04 1.22 25.49
C ILE A 79 -4.58 0.64 26.84
N THR A 80 -3.41 1.06 27.36
CA THR A 80 -3.00 0.71 28.75
C THR A 80 -3.91 1.34 29.80
N PHE A 81 -4.61 2.42 29.46
CA PHE A 81 -5.56 3.10 30.36
C PHE A 81 -6.99 2.55 30.27
N LEU A 82 -7.24 1.54 29.43
CA LEU A 82 -8.53 0.85 29.35
C LEU A 82 -8.55 -0.33 30.33
N ASP A 83 -9.72 -0.62 30.89
CA ASP A 83 -9.91 -1.76 31.79
C ASP A 83 -9.56 -3.09 31.09
N ASN A 84 -8.95 -4.01 31.84
CA ASN A 84 -8.51 -5.32 31.33
C ASN A 84 -9.67 -6.32 31.26
N THR A 85 -10.68 -6.02 30.44
CA THR A 85 -11.71 -7.02 30.11
C THR A 85 -11.16 -8.03 29.10
N PRO A 86 -11.67 -9.27 29.04
CA PRO A 86 -11.24 -10.25 28.03
C PRO A 86 -11.36 -9.72 26.58
N GLN A 87 -12.37 -8.90 26.32
CA GLN A 87 -12.53 -8.23 25.03
C GLN A 87 -11.39 -7.25 24.73
N VAL A 88 -11.00 -6.42 25.72
CA VAL A 88 -9.90 -5.46 25.57
C VAL A 88 -8.56 -6.18 25.40
N GLU A 89 -8.36 -7.32 26.06
CA GLU A 89 -7.17 -8.15 25.90
C GLU A 89 -7.04 -8.70 24.47
N LEU A 90 -8.11 -9.26 23.91
CA LEU A 90 -8.12 -9.73 22.51
C LEU A 90 -7.85 -8.58 21.53
N PHE A 91 -8.44 -7.41 21.78
CA PHE A 91 -8.19 -6.22 20.98
C PHE A 91 -6.72 -5.76 21.05
N LYS A 92 -6.10 -5.76 22.24
CA LYS A 92 -4.68 -5.41 22.42
C LYS A 92 -3.79 -6.29 21.55
N VAL A 93 -3.99 -7.60 21.60
CA VAL A 93 -3.20 -8.57 20.80
C VAL A 93 -3.38 -8.31 19.31
N ALA A 94 -4.63 -8.16 18.86
CA ALA A 94 -4.94 -7.94 17.44
C ALA A 94 -4.37 -6.62 16.92
N LEU A 95 -4.48 -5.54 17.71
CA LEU A 95 -4.01 -4.23 17.33
C LEU A 95 -2.48 -4.17 17.23
N VAL A 96 -1.77 -4.72 18.22
CA VAL A 96 -0.29 -4.80 18.19
C VAL A 96 0.16 -5.58 16.96
N LYS A 97 -0.43 -6.76 16.73
CA LYS A 97 -0.11 -7.58 15.56
C LYS A 97 -0.31 -6.79 14.25
N GLN A 98 -1.43 -6.09 14.11
CA GLN A 98 -1.74 -5.36 12.88
C GLN A 98 -0.83 -4.14 12.66
N PHE A 99 -0.41 -3.42 13.72
CA PHE A 99 0.59 -2.37 13.59
C PHE A 99 1.92 -2.91 13.06
N TYR A 100 2.40 -4.02 13.62
CA TYR A 100 3.64 -4.66 13.18
C TYR A 100 3.54 -5.13 11.73
N GLU A 101 2.46 -5.82 11.35
CA GLU A 101 2.25 -6.28 9.98
C GLU A 101 2.26 -5.12 8.98
N MET A 102 1.61 -4.00 9.29
CA MET A 102 1.56 -2.83 8.42
C MET A 102 2.90 -2.09 8.33
N ARG A 103 3.62 -1.97 9.45
CA ARG A 103 4.97 -1.38 9.47
C ARG A 103 5.96 -2.21 8.65
N ASP A 104 5.93 -3.53 8.84
CA ASP A 104 6.81 -4.46 8.14
C ASP A 104 6.49 -4.48 6.63
N GLU A 105 5.21 -4.40 6.26
CA GLU A 105 4.78 -4.26 4.87
C GLU A 105 5.30 -2.97 4.22
N LEU A 106 5.21 -1.81 4.90
CA LEU A 106 5.81 -0.56 4.41
C LEU A 106 7.33 -0.66 4.29
N THR A 107 7.99 -1.34 5.22
CA THR A 107 9.44 -1.53 5.20
C THR A 107 9.85 -2.37 3.99
N LYS A 108 9.16 -3.49 3.74
CA LYS A 108 9.37 -4.31 2.54
C LYS A 108 9.12 -3.53 1.26
N ARG A 109 8.04 -2.73 1.19
CA ARG A 109 7.77 -1.88 0.03
C ARG A 109 8.90 -0.89 -0.23
N ASN A 110 9.45 -0.26 0.82
CA ASN A 110 10.59 0.64 0.69
C ASN A 110 11.86 -0.07 0.18
N ILE A 111 12.17 -1.25 0.71
CA ILE A 111 13.31 -2.06 0.28
C ILE A 111 13.14 -2.50 -1.18
N ASN A 112 11.97 -3.02 -1.54
CA ASN A 112 11.67 -3.47 -2.90
C ASN A 112 11.78 -2.34 -3.91
N ARG A 113 11.33 -1.12 -3.57
CA ARG A 113 11.52 0.07 -4.42
C ARG A 113 12.99 0.49 -4.55
N ALA A 114 13.82 0.32 -3.52
CA ALA A 114 15.25 0.60 -3.63
C ALA A 114 15.95 -0.40 -4.55
N ILE A 115 15.59 -1.68 -4.47
CA ILE A 115 16.12 -2.77 -5.30
C ILE A 115 15.63 -2.67 -6.75
N GLU A 116 14.40 -2.22 -6.99
CA GLU A 116 13.83 -2.10 -8.35
C GLU A 116 14.47 -0.98 -9.17
N LYS A 117 14.88 0.13 -8.56
CA LYS A 117 15.47 1.29 -9.27
C LYS A 117 16.57 0.92 -10.29
N PRO A 118 17.61 0.11 -9.94
CA PRO A 118 18.61 -0.31 -10.92
C PRO A 118 18.03 -1.20 -12.02
N VAL A 119 17.12 -2.13 -11.69
CA VAL A 119 16.47 -3.02 -12.68
C VAL A 119 15.67 -2.19 -13.69
N LYS A 120 14.90 -1.21 -13.21
CA LYS A 120 14.17 -0.28 -14.06
C LYS A 120 15.08 0.49 -15.01
N LYS A 121 16.25 0.92 -14.54
CA LYS A 121 17.24 1.59 -15.40
C LYS A 121 17.71 0.65 -16.51
N THR A 122 18.05 -0.59 -16.17
CA THR A 122 18.41 -1.62 -17.16
C THR A 122 17.28 -1.87 -18.15
N LEU A 123 16.03 -1.99 -17.70
CA LEU A 123 14.88 -2.14 -18.58
C LEU A 123 14.72 -0.95 -19.54
N MET A 124 14.88 0.28 -19.03
CA MET A 124 14.82 1.48 -19.87
C MET A 124 15.92 1.49 -20.93
N ASP A 125 17.14 1.11 -20.56
CA ASP A 125 18.27 1.03 -21.49
C ASP A 125 18.08 -0.09 -22.54
N SER A 126 17.59 -1.26 -22.13
CA SER A 126 17.22 -2.35 -23.06
C SER A 126 16.14 -1.92 -24.04
N VAL A 127 15.06 -1.28 -23.57
CA VAL A 127 13.98 -0.78 -24.44
C VAL A 127 14.47 0.31 -25.38
N LYS A 128 15.40 1.17 -24.94
CA LYS A 128 15.97 2.24 -25.79
C LYS A 128 16.76 1.67 -26.97
N ASN A 129 17.49 0.58 -26.76
CA ASN A 129 18.32 -0.06 -27.78
C ASN A 129 17.60 -1.18 -28.54
N TRP A 130 16.32 -1.42 -28.24
CA TRP A 130 15.56 -2.50 -28.84
C TRP A 130 15.11 -2.16 -30.26
N LYS A 131 15.42 -3.05 -31.20
CA LYS A 131 15.11 -2.91 -32.63
C LYS A 131 13.62 -2.70 -32.92
N HIS A 132 12.75 -3.34 -32.13
CA HIS A 132 11.30 -3.27 -32.28
C HIS A 132 10.65 -2.16 -31.42
N ALA A 133 11.45 -1.27 -30.82
CA ALA A 133 10.95 -0.21 -29.95
C ALA A 133 10.10 0.82 -30.71
N SER A 134 8.82 0.89 -30.36
CA SER A 134 7.98 2.04 -30.70
C SER A 134 8.22 3.22 -29.76
N LYS A 135 7.76 4.42 -30.16
CA LYS A 135 7.76 5.64 -29.33
C LYS A 135 7.16 5.42 -27.93
N TYR A 136 6.22 4.48 -27.77
CA TYR A 136 5.53 4.18 -26.53
C TYR A 136 5.89 2.82 -25.92
N ALA A 137 6.97 2.17 -26.38
CA ALA A 137 7.34 0.81 -25.98
C ALA A 137 7.44 0.65 -24.46
N TYR A 138 8.19 1.51 -23.78
CA TYR A 138 8.32 1.45 -22.33
C TYR A 138 6.98 1.63 -21.60
N SER A 139 6.15 2.60 -22.04
CA SER A 139 4.84 2.85 -21.43
C SER A 139 3.91 1.64 -21.58
N ASN A 140 3.94 1.00 -22.75
CA ASN A 140 3.15 -0.21 -23.02
C ASN A 140 3.62 -1.40 -22.18
N ILE A 141 4.94 -1.60 -22.06
CA ILE A 141 5.54 -2.61 -21.18
C ILE A 141 5.13 -2.35 -19.73
N ASN A 142 5.32 -1.13 -19.21
CA ASN A 142 4.96 -0.80 -17.83
C ASN A 142 3.47 -1.05 -17.52
N LYS A 143 2.56 -0.67 -18.44
CA LYS A 143 1.12 -0.98 -18.30
C LYS A 143 0.85 -2.48 -18.25
N LEU A 144 1.53 -3.25 -19.10
CA LEU A 144 1.41 -4.71 -19.14
C LEU A 144 1.93 -5.35 -17.85
N LEU A 145 3.10 -4.94 -17.37
CA LEU A 145 3.71 -5.43 -16.14
C LEU A 145 2.81 -5.18 -14.93
N ILE A 146 2.26 -3.97 -14.80
CA ILE A 146 1.31 -3.65 -13.73
C ILE A 146 0.08 -4.55 -13.82
N LYS A 147 -0.50 -4.70 -15.01
CA LYS A 147 -1.67 -5.55 -15.22
C LYS A 147 -1.41 -7.01 -14.86
N VAL A 148 -0.25 -7.55 -15.23
CA VAL A 148 0.11 -8.94 -14.91
C VAL A 148 0.44 -9.10 -13.42
N ALA A 149 1.08 -8.11 -12.79
CA ALA A 149 1.42 -8.14 -11.38
C ALA A 149 0.17 -8.10 -10.49
N THR A 150 -0.74 -7.14 -10.72
CA THR A 150 -1.89 -6.84 -9.85
C THR A 150 -3.21 -7.43 -10.32
N GLY A 151 -3.31 -7.84 -11.59
CA GLY A 151 -4.58 -8.19 -12.24
C GLY A 151 -5.43 -6.98 -12.65
N MET A 152 -4.99 -5.76 -12.36
CA MET A 152 -5.74 -4.51 -12.56
C MET A 152 -5.04 -3.58 -13.53
N ASN A 153 -5.80 -2.76 -14.24
CA ASN A 153 -5.22 -1.65 -14.98
C ASN A 153 -4.83 -0.49 -14.03
N ILE A 154 -4.01 0.47 -14.51
CA ILE A 154 -3.52 1.58 -13.69
C ILE A 154 -4.65 2.47 -13.15
N GLN A 155 -5.74 2.65 -13.92
CA GLN A 155 -6.87 3.48 -13.51
C GLN A 155 -7.69 2.79 -12.41
N GLU A 156 -7.92 1.48 -12.53
CA GLU A 156 -8.55 0.65 -11.50
C GLU A 156 -7.72 0.65 -10.22
N LEU A 157 -6.39 0.50 -10.34
CA LEU A 157 -5.46 0.53 -9.21
C LEU A 157 -5.59 1.86 -8.44
N LYS A 158 -5.58 2.99 -9.17
CA LYS A 158 -5.76 4.31 -8.56
C LYS A 158 -7.14 4.51 -7.92
N LYS A 159 -8.18 3.98 -8.56
CA LYS A 159 -9.55 4.06 -8.01
C LYS A 159 -9.69 3.27 -6.70
N GLN A 160 -9.05 2.11 -6.61
CA GLN A 160 -9.16 1.24 -5.43
C GLN A 160 -8.21 1.62 -4.29
N ARG A 161 -6.99 2.05 -4.61
CA ARG A 161 -5.91 2.23 -3.63
C ARG A 161 -5.47 3.68 -3.43
N GLY A 162 -6.21 4.62 -4.04
CA GLY A 162 -5.92 6.05 -3.97
C GLY A 162 -4.97 6.51 -5.07
N ASP A 163 -4.66 7.81 -5.06
CA ASP A 163 -3.77 8.39 -6.04
C ASP A 163 -2.32 8.41 -5.54
N ALA A 164 -1.39 8.03 -6.39
CA ALA A 164 0.04 8.18 -6.15
C ALA A 164 0.74 8.64 -7.43
N LYS A 165 1.87 9.32 -7.25
CA LYS A 165 2.69 9.84 -8.36
C LYS A 165 3.21 8.69 -9.23
N THR A 166 3.62 7.59 -8.61
CA THR A 166 4.06 6.38 -9.31
C THR A 166 3.09 5.25 -9.01
N ALA A 167 2.62 4.55 -10.04
CA ALA A 167 1.77 3.37 -9.85
C ALA A 167 2.44 2.31 -8.98
N LEU A 168 3.78 2.18 -9.03
CA LEU A 168 4.58 1.29 -8.18
C LEU A 168 4.41 1.53 -6.69
N ASP A 169 4.12 2.76 -6.31
CA ASP A 169 3.91 3.11 -4.92
C ASP A 169 2.54 2.63 -4.42
N LEU A 170 1.63 2.15 -5.29
CA LEU A 170 0.33 1.55 -4.91
C LEU A 170 0.34 0.02 -4.83
N LEU A 171 1.44 -0.63 -5.24
CA LEU A 171 1.57 -2.08 -5.16
C LEU A 171 1.94 -2.51 -3.73
N THR A 172 1.47 -3.70 -3.35
CA THR A 172 1.91 -4.41 -2.15
C THR A 172 3.36 -4.89 -2.32
N SER A 173 4.01 -5.27 -1.23
CA SER A 173 5.38 -5.82 -1.25
C SER A 173 5.50 -7.01 -2.21
N GLN A 174 4.55 -7.96 -2.13
CA GLN A 174 4.47 -9.14 -2.99
C GLN A 174 4.26 -8.77 -4.47
N GLU A 175 3.37 -7.81 -4.73
CA GLU A 175 3.13 -7.35 -6.09
C GLU A 175 4.34 -6.61 -6.68
N GLN A 176 5.11 -5.87 -5.86
CA GLN A 176 6.37 -5.25 -6.28
C GLN A 176 7.45 -6.28 -6.61
N GLU A 177 7.55 -7.37 -5.83
CA GLU A 177 8.45 -8.48 -6.13
C GLU A 177 8.10 -9.13 -7.47
N LYS A 178 6.82 -9.46 -7.68
CA LYS A 178 6.34 -9.99 -8.95
C LYS A 178 6.60 -9.02 -10.11
N TYR A 179 6.36 -7.73 -9.91
CA TYR A 179 6.65 -6.71 -10.92
C TYR A 179 8.13 -6.71 -11.31
N LYS A 180 9.06 -6.73 -10.34
CA LYS A 180 10.51 -6.81 -10.56
C LYS A 180 10.90 -8.08 -11.32
N GLU A 181 10.33 -9.23 -10.98
CA GLU A 181 10.57 -10.48 -11.72
C GLU A 181 10.15 -10.37 -13.19
N LEU A 182 9.00 -9.75 -13.44
CA LEU A 182 8.50 -9.53 -14.79
C LEU A 182 9.39 -8.53 -15.56
N GLU A 183 9.94 -7.50 -14.91
CA GLU A 183 10.93 -6.61 -15.54
C GLU A 183 12.18 -7.39 -16.01
N ASN A 184 12.74 -8.24 -15.13
CA ASN A 184 13.88 -9.08 -15.50
C ASN A 184 13.57 -10.02 -16.67
N LYS A 185 12.36 -10.60 -16.70
CA LYS A 185 11.91 -11.43 -17.84
C LYS A 185 11.83 -10.62 -19.14
N VAL A 186 11.28 -9.41 -19.08
CA VAL A 186 11.21 -8.53 -20.27
C VAL A 186 12.60 -8.15 -20.76
N ILE A 187 13.54 -7.82 -19.87
CA ILE A 187 14.94 -7.55 -20.23
C ILE A 187 15.51 -8.76 -21.00
N ALA A 188 15.33 -9.97 -20.48
CA ALA A 188 15.80 -11.19 -21.14
C ALA A 188 15.16 -11.41 -22.52
N PHE A 189 13.85 -11.16 -22.66
CA PHE A 189 13.16 -11.30 -23.94
C PHE A 189 13.60 -10.25 -24.97
N ILE A 190 13.83 -9.00 -24.53
CA ILE A 190 14.36 -7.94 -25.40
C ILE A 190 15.77 -8.32 -25.89
N ASN A 191 16.61 -8.85 -25.01
CA ASN A 191 17.96 -9.29 -25.37
C ASN A 191 17.95 -10.52 -26.32
N ALA A 192 16.86 -11.29 -26.34
CA ALA A 192 16.62 -12.38 -27.29
C ALA A 192 15.97 -11.90 -28.61
N ASP A 193 15.90 -10.58 -28.85
CA ASP A 193 15.29 -9.95 -30.02
C ASP A 193 13.80 -10.31 -30.24
N PHE A 194 13.07 -10.62 -29.16
CA PHE A 194 11.63 -10.87 -29.27
C PHE A 194 10.89 -9.56 -29.55
N ASP A 195 9.84 -9.62 -30.36
CA ASP A 195 8.96 -8.47 -30.58
C ASP A 195 7.96 -8.27 -29.43
N TYR A 196 7.26 -7.12 -29.44
CA TYR A 196 6.30 -6.78 -28.39
C TYR A 196 5.12 -7.77 -28.31
N SER A 197 4.68 -8.32 -29.44
CA SER A 197 3.53 -9.23 -29.50
C SER A 197 3.86 -10.53 -28.78
N LEU A 198 5.06 -11.08 -29.04
CA LEU A 198 5.56 -12.29 -28.42
C LEU A 198 5.82 -12.09 -26.92
N ILE A 199 6.46 -10.97 -26.53
CA ILE A 199 6.65 -10.60 -25.11
C ILE A 199 5.29 -10.55 -24.39
N LYS A 200 4.30 -9.90 -25.01
CA LYS A 200 2.97 -9.79 -24.43
C LYS A 200 2.33 -11.16 -24.24
N ALA A 201 2.38 -12.02 -25.26
CA ALA A 201 1.84 -13.37 -25.18
C ALA A 201 2.50 -14.20 -24.05
N LEU A 202 3.83 -14.16 -23.96
CA LEU A 202 4.58 -14.89 -22.93
C LEU A 202 4.26 -14.42 -21.51
N LEU A 203 4.07 -13.11 -21.30
CA LEU A 203 3.74 -12.57 -19.99
C LEU A 203 2.29 -12.81 -19.57
N THR A 204 1.35 -12.87 -20.52
CA THR A 204 -0.08 -13.09 -20.22
C THR A 204 -0.52 -14.54 -20.33
N GLY A 205 0.37 -15.47 -20.70
CA GLY A 205 0.01 -16.86 -20.99
C GLY A 205 -0.87 -17.00 -22.25
N GLY A 206 -0.76 -16.07 -23.19
CA GLY A 206 -1.52 -16.09 -24.45
C GLY A 206 -0.99 -17.15 -25.42
N LYS A 207 -1.85 -17.67 -26.30
CA LYS A 207 -1.47 -18.64 -27.33
C LYS A 207 -0.39 -18.05 -28.25
N ILE A 208 0.74 -18.74 -28.35
CA ILE A 208 1.83 -18.41 -29.29
C ILE A 208 1.50 -19.10 -30.62
N GLN A 209 1.23 -18.34 -31.68
CA GLN A 209 1.21 -18.91 -33.04
C GLN A 209 2.66 -18.98 -33.53
N VAL A 210 3.25 -20.17 -33.45
CA VAL A 210 4.52 -20.44 -34.11
C VAL A 210 4.23 -20.52 -35.61
N VAL A 211 4.58 -19.49 -36.36
CA VAL A 211 4.57 -19.57 -37.82
C VAL A 211 5.77 -20.44 -38.20
N GLN A 212 5.51 -21.69 -38.58
CA GLN A 212 6.53 -22.51 -39.24
C GLN A 212 6.86 -21.84 -40.58
N ALA A 213 8.10 -21.39 -40.73
CA ALA A 213 8.61 -21.03 -42.04
C ALA A 213 8.69 -22.31 -42.88
N ILE A 214 8.00 -22.31 -44.02
CA ILE A 214 8.07 -23.35 -45.06
C ILE A 214 9.34 -23.13 -45.88
#